data_AF-G4NCL7-F1
#
_entry.id   AF-G4NCL7-F1
#
_cell.length_a   1.000
_cell.length_b   1.000
_cell.length_c   1.000
_cell.angle_alpha   90.00
_cell.angle_beta   90.00
_cell.angle_gamma   90.00
#
_symmetry.space_group_name_H-M   'P 1'
#
loop_
_entity.id
_entity.type
_entity.pdbx_description
1 polymer ?
#
loop_
_entity_poly.entity_id
_entity_poly.type
_entity_poly.pdbx_seq_one_letter_code
_entity_poly.pdbx_strand_id
1 'polypeptide(L)'
;MDSGDDILDYLASLLPADYRNFILRHILQSNTPVQIAKRKFVYHARRTFDVMYPFVQPLVSRFLGALYDSPDVVVIIFTLTVLYLAFQVLNWMRRVVMFWTRMVVRATILAFIVSLLSMAYQRGLEQSMRDVFVVGGKLSGYVAWAKDIWLREYGNYQAAAANGEAQRGAYANARSHR
;
A
#
# COMPACT_ATOMS: atom_id res chain seq x y z
N MET A 1 26.78 -12.54 -24.16
CA MET A 1 26.10 -12.48 -22.85
C MET A 1 24.62 -12.36 -23.18
N ASP A 2 23.98 -13.52 -23.19
CA ASP A 2 22.81 -13.89 -23.98
C ASP A 2 21.59 -14.14 -23.08
N SER A 3 21.52 -13.42 -21.96
CA SER A 3 20.58 -13.73 -20.89
C SER A 3 19.13 -13.36 -21.23
N GLY A 4 18.89 -12.58 -22.28
CA GLY A 4 17.55 -12.22 -22.73
C GLY A 4 16.88 -13.34 -23.52
N ASP A 5 17.64 -13.99 -24.40
CA ASP A 5 17.14 -15.01 -25.32
C ASP A 5 16.95 -16.35 -24.59
N ASP A 6 17.86 -16.67 -23.65
CA ASP A 6 17.73 -17.83 -22.75
C ASP A 6 16.42 -17.80 -21.93
N ILE A 7 16.07 -16.64 -21.35
CA ILE A 7 14.84 -16.49 -20.55
C ILE A 7 13.60 -16.66 -21.43
N LEU A 8 13.65 -16.18 -22.67
CA LEU A 8 12.55 -16.33 -23.62
C LEU A 8 12.36 -17.80 -24.03
N ASP A 9 13.45 -18.55 -24.19
CA ASP A 9 13.41 -20.00 -24.49
C ASP A 9 12.90 -20.83 -23.31
N TYR A 10 13.30 -20.50 -22.07
CA TYR A 10 12.76 -21.15 -20.87
C TYR A 10 11.27 -20.84 -20.65
N LEU A 11 10.85 -19.60 -20.89
CA LEU A 11 9.43 -19.23 -20.84
C LEU A 11 8.65 -19.89 -21.99
N ALA A 12 9.26 -20.06 -23.16
CA ALA A 12 8.67 -20.76 -24.29
C ALA A 12 8.53 -22.26 -24.04
N SER A 13 9.42 -22.89 -23.27
CA SER A 13 9.32 -24.31 -22.90
C SER A 13 8.29 -24.57 -21.79
N LEU A 14 8.03 -23.59 -20.93
CA LEU A 14 7.07 -23.67 -19.83
C LEU A 14 5.61 -23.39 -20.26
N LEU A 15 5.40 -22.80 -21.44
CA LEU A 15 4.05 -22.54 -21.96
C LEU A 15 3.51 -23.71 -22.81
N PRO A 16 2.32 -24.26 -22.50
CA PRO A 16 1.66 -25.28 -23.31
C PRO A 16 1.44 -24.80 -24.76
N ALA A 17 1.58 -25.71 -25.72
CA ALA A 17 1.60 -25.40 -27.16
C ALA A 17 0.38 -24.60 -27.65
N ASP A 18 -0.77 -24.77 -26.98
CA ASP A 18 -2.03 -24.09 -27.32
C ASP A 18 -1.99 -22.57 -27.05
N TYR A 19 -1.22 -22.12 -26.06
CA TYR A 19 -1.09 -20.69 -25.72
C TYR A 19 -0.06 -19.96 -26.59
N ARG A 20 0.91 -20.68 -27.19
CA ARG A 20 1.93 -20.09 -28.08
C ARG A 20 1.31 -19.43 -29.31
N ASN A 21 0.35 -20.08 -29.95
CA ASN A 21 -0.30 -19.53 -31.15
C ASN A 21 -1.23 -18.34 -30.84
N PHE A 22 -1.84 -18.30 -29.66
CA PHE A 22 -2.71 -17.20 -29.26
C PHE A 22 -1.90 -15.96 -28.87
N ILE A 23 -0.82 -16.13 -28.10
CA ILE A 23 0.05 -15.04 -27.65
C ILE A 23 0.86 -14.46 -28.81
N LEU A 24 1.48 -15.31 -29.64
CA LEU A 24 2.27 -14.84 -30.79
C LEU A 24 1.40 -14.15 -31.86
N ARG A 25 0.16 -14.60 -32.05
CA ARG A 25 -0.72 -14.08 -33.10
C ARG A 25 -1.57 -12.88 -32.65
N HIS A 26 -1.98 -12.80 -31.38
CA HIS A 26 -2.82 -11.69 -30.86
C HIS A 26 -2.08 -10.68 -29.98
N ILE A 27 -0.99 -11.06 -29.29
CA ILE A 27 -0.29 -10.15 -28.34
C ILE A 27 0.89 -9.43 -29.01
N LEU A 28 1.47 -9.99 -30.07
CA LEU A 28 2.61 -9.42 -30.80
C LEU A 28 2.25 -8.64 -32.08
N GLN A 29 0.98 -8.58 -32.49
CA GLN A 29 0.55 -7.67 -33.56
C GLN A 29 0.50 -6.22 -33.05
N SER A 30 1.10 -5.32 -33.83
CA SER A 30 1.42 -3.90 -33.58
C SER A 30 0.25 -2.95 -33.28
N ASN A 31 -0.98 -3.48 -33.09
CA ASN A 31 -2.20 -2.69 -32.89
C ASN A 31 -3.00 -3.10 -31.63
N THR A 32 -2.31 -3.67 -30.63
CA THR A 32 -2.92 -4.13 -29.37
C THR A 32 -3.26 -2.97 -28.42
N PRO A 33 -4.43 -2.98 -27.73
CA PRO A 33 -4.83 -1.97 -26.75
C PRO A 33 -3.86 -1.79 -25.59
N VAL A 34 -3.08 -2.83 -25.25
CA VAL A 34 -2.02 -2.78 -24.23
C VAL A 34 -0.83 -1.93 -24.68
N GLN A 35 -0.45 -1.99 -25.96
CA GLN A 35 0.57 -1.09 -26.51
C GLN A 35 0.05 0.35 -26.63
N ILE A 36 -1.23 0.55 -26.96
CA ILE A 36 -1.87 1.88 -26.96
C ILE A 36 -1.89 2.45 -25.53
N ALA A 37 -2.20 1.64 -24.52
CA ALA A 37 -2.14 2.05 -23.11
C ALA A 37 -0.71 2.42 -22.70
N LYS A 38 0.30 1.61 -23.05
CA LYS A 38 1.72 1.91 -22.78
C LYS A 38 2.17 3.20 -23.50
N ARG A 39 1.82 3.36 -24.78
CA ARG A 39 2.17 4.57 -25.56
C ARG A 39 1.45 5.81 -25.02
N LYS A 40 0.17 5.71 -24.63
CA LYS A 40 -0.57 6.81 -23.98
C LYS A 40 0.04 7.15 -22.62
N PHE A 41 0.39 6.16 -21.82
CA PHE A 41 1.01 6.37 -20.51
C PHE A 41 2.38 7.04 -20.64
N VAL A 42 3.23 6.59 -21.57
CA VAL A 42 4.54 7.20 -21.85
C VAL A 42 4.39 8.60 -22.43
N TYR A 43 3.40 8.83 -23.30
CA TYR A 43 3.12 10.16 -23.86
C TYR A 43 2.60 11.13 -22.80
N HIS A 44 1.69 10.70 -21.92
CA HIS A 44 1.23 11.53 -20.80
C HIS A 44 2.34 11.78 -19.79
N ALA A 45 3.13 10.77 -19.44
CA ALA A 45 4.28 10.94 -18.56
C ALA A 45 5.30 11.94 -19.12
N ARG A 46 5.67 11.82 -20.41
CA ARG A 46 6.58 12.76 -21.08
C ARG A 46 6.01 14.16 -21.18
N ARG A 47 4.71 14.30 -21.52
CA ARG A 47 4.05 15.61 -21.64
C ARG A 47 3.90 16.31 -20.29
N THR A 48 3.61 15.58 -19.22
CA THR A 48 3.62 16.13 -17.85
C THR A 48 5.03 16.55 -17.45
N PHE A 49 6.05 15.77 -17.84
CA PHE A 49 7.45 16.09 -17.57
C PHE A 49 7.91 17.35 -18.31
N ASP A 50 7.61 17.48 -19.61
CA ASP A 50 7.93 18.67 -20.41
C ASP A 50 7.21 19.93 -19.91
N VAL A 51 5.96 19.79 -19.46
CA VAL A 51 5.19 20.91 -18.89
C VAL A 51 5.72 21.31 -17.50
N MET A 52 6.20 20.35 -16.70
CA MET A 52 6.79 20.63 -15.37
C MET A 52 8.24 21.11 -15.45
N TYR A 53 8.98 20.73 -16.49
CA TYR A 53 10.39 21.09 -16.66
C TYR A 53 10.70 22.59 -16.44
N PRO A 54 9.98 23.56 -17.06
CA PRO A 54 10.26 24.98 -16.85
C PRO A 54 9.97 25.47 -15.42
N PHE A 55 9.15 24.76 -14.64
CA PHE A 55 8.87 25.11 -13.24
C PHE A 55 9.87 24.50 -12.27
N VAL A 56 10.42 23.34 -12.60
CA VAL A 56 11.40 22.63 -11.75
C VAL A 56 12.82 23.15 -11.98
N GLN A 57 13.17 23.53 -13.21
CA GLN A 57 14.49 24.06 -13.55
C GLN A 57 14.97 25.23 -12.67
N PRO A 58 14.19 26.32 -12.47
CA PRO A 58 14.64 27.46 -11.67
C PRO A 58 14.81 27.10 -10.18
N LEU A 59 14.01 26.17 -9.67
CA LEU A 59 14.18 25.64 -8.32
C LEU A 59 15.52 24.91 -8.20
N VAL A 60 15.80 23.98 -9.12
CA VAL A 60 17.04 23.19 -9.12
C VAL A 60 18.26 24.09 -9.23
N SER A 61 18.25 25.11 -10.10
CA SER A 61 19.36 26.05 -10.21
C SER A 61 19.56 26.90 -8.94
N ARG A 62 18.47 27.26 -8.23
CA ARG A 62 18.56 27.97 -6.95
C ARG A 62 19.08 27.07 -5.82
N PHE A 63 18.67 25.81 -5.80
CA PHE A 63 19.21 24.82 -4.86
C PHE A 63 20.70 24.59 -5.09
N LEU A 64 21.13 24.45 -6.35
CA LEU A 64 22.55 24.32 -6.70
C LEU A 64 23.34 25.58 -6.32
N GLY A 65 22.83 26.77 -6.62
CA GLY A 65 23.47 28.03 -6.22
C GLY A 65 23.62 28.17 -4.70
N ALA A 66 22.56 27.87 -3.93
CA ALA A 66 22.61 27.89 -2.47
C ALA A 66 23.58 26.85 -1.89
N LEU A 67 23.74 25.70 -2.55
CA LEU A 67 24.66 24.64 -2.14
C LEU A 67 26.12 25.09 -2.23
N TYR A 68 26.44 25.94 -3.21
CA TYR A 68 27.78 26.52 -3.37
C TYR A 68 28.06 27.66 -2.37
N ASP A 69 27.06 28.49 -2.06
CA ASP A 69 27.23 29.69 -1.24
C ASP A 69 27.20 29.41 0.27
N SER A 70 26.49 28.35 0.70
CA SER A 70 26.41 27.93 2.11
C SER A 70 26.12 26.44 2.23
N PRO A 71 27.15 25.58 2.08
CA PRO A 71 26.99 24.12 2.02
C PRO A 71 26.27 23.53 3.25
N ASP A 72 26.59 24.02 4.45
CA ASP A 72 26.10 23.45 5.71
C ASP A 72 24.57 23.60 5.87
N VAL A 73 24.04 24.80 5.57
CA VAL A 73 22.60 25.07 5.66
C VAL A 73 21.81 24.23 4.66
N VAL A 74 22.34 24.05 3.44
CA VAL A 74 21.66 23.25 2.42
C VAL A 74 21.68 21.76 2.75
N VAL A 75 22.75 21.23 3.34
CA VAL A 75 22.79 19.84 3.82
C VAL A 75 21.75 19.60 4.91
N ILE A 76 21.57 20.54 5.85
CA ILE A 76 20.55 20.44 6.91
C ILE A 76 19.14 20.46 6.29
N ILE A 77 18.84 21.44 5.43
CA ILE A 77 17.53 21.55 4.77
C ILE A 77 17.23 20.31 3.92
N PHE A 78 18.23 19.82 3.17
CA PHE A 78 18.10 18.61 2.36
C PHE A 78 17.80 17.39 3.21
N THR A 79 18.54 17.20 4.31
CA THR A 79 18.32 16.09 5.24
C THR A 79 16.92 16.14 5.85
N LEU A 80 16.47 17.31 6.30
CA LEU A 80 15.10 17.51 6.80
C LEU A 80 14.04 17.23 5.73
N THR A 81 14.30 17.62 4.48
CA THR A 81 13.40 17.37 3.35
C THR A 81 13.28 15.88 3.06
N VAL A 82 14.40 15.15 3.04
CA VAL A 82 14.40 13.69 2.85
C VAL A 82 13.66 13.00 4.00
N LEU A 83 13.89 13.43 5.24
CA LEU A 83 13.19 12.88 6.40
C LEU A 83 11.68 13.17 6.35
N TYR A 84 11.30 14.38 5.97
CA TYR A 84 9.90 14.76 5.76
C TYR A 84 9.26 13.91 4.67
N LEU A 85 9.95 13.71 3.54
CA LEU A 85 9.48 12.84 2.46
C LEU A 85 9.31 11.39 2.93
N ALA A 86 10.23 10.88 3.75
CA ALA A 86 10.08 9.55 4.35
C ALA A 86 8.79 9.47 5.20
N PHE A 87 8.56 10.42 6.10
CA PHE A 87 7.31 10.46 6.88
C PHE A 87 6.06 10.60 6.00
N GLN A 88 6.15 11.40 4.95
CA GLN A 88 5.05 11.57 3.98
C GLN A 88 4.74 10.25 3.27
N VAL A 89 5.76 9.50 2.84
CA VAL A 89 5.60 8.18 2.22
C VAL A 89 5.01 7.18 3.22
N LEU A 90 5.49 7.14 4.47
CA LEU A 90 4.92 6.29 5.51
C LEU A 90 3.44 6.61 5.76
N ASN A 91 3.08 7.89 5.81
CA ASN A 91 1.71 8.32 6.01
C ASN A 91 0.83 7.99 4.79
N TRP A 92 1.37 8.16 3.58
CA TRP A 92 0.67 7.79 2.35
C TRP A 92 0.44 6.29 2.29
N MET A 93 1.43 5.47 2.63
CA MET A 93 1.30 4.02 2.73
C MET A 93 0.22 3.63 3.75
N ARG A 94 0.20 4.26 4.93
CA ARG A 94 -0.87 4.06 5.92
C ARG A 94 -2.25 4.35 5.34
N ARG A 95 -2.41 5.45 4.58
CA ARG A 95 -3.67 5.82 3.95
C ARG A 95 -4.09 4.82 2.86
N VAL A 96 -3.14 4.37 2.05
CA VAL A 96 -3.36 3.36 1.01
C VAL A 96 -3.80 2.04 1.64
N VAL A 97 -3.09 1.56 2.68
CA VAL A 97 -3.46 0.34 3.40
C VAL A 97 -4.87 0.46 3.98
N MET A 98 -5.20 1.55 4.69
CA MET A 98 -6.56 1.74 5.23
C MET A 98 -7.64 1.75 4.15
N PHE A 99 -7.36 2.37 3.00
CA PHE A 99 -8.28 2.40 1.87
C PHE A 99 -8.53 1.00 1.31
N TRP A 100 -7.45 0.25 1.03
CA TRP A 100 -7.53 -1.11 0.52
C TRP A 100 -8.20 -2.05 1.52
N THR A 101 -7.83 -1.99 2.79
CA THR A 101 -8.47 -2.79 3.85
C THR A 101 -9.98 -2.51 3.92
N ARG A 102 -10.39 -1.23 3.86
CA ARG A 102 -11.81 -0.87 3.86
C ARG A 102 -12.55 -1.41 2.63
N MET A 103 -11.91 -1.35 1.46
CA MET A 103 -12.46 -1.90 0.23
C MET A 103 -12.61 -3.43 0.30
N VAL A 104 -11.57 -4.14 0.73
CA VAL A 104 -11.57 -5.59 0.87
C VAL A 104 -12.65 -6.04 1.86
N VAL A 105 -12.73 -5.41 3.04
CA VAL A 105 -13.77 -5.74 4.03
C VAL A 105 -15.16 -5.57 3.44
N ARG A 106 -15.42 -4.46 2.73
CA ARG A 106 -16.71 -4.22 2.09
C ARG A 106 -17.01 -5.27 1.02
N ALA A 107 -16.04 -5.62 0.20
CA ALA A 107 -16.18 -6.65 -0.84
C ALA A 107 -16.46 -8.03 -0.22
N THR A 108 -15.74 -8.41 0.83
CA THR A 108 -15.95 -9.67 1.56
C THR A 108 -17.34 -9.72 2.18
N ILE A 109 -17.81 -8.64 2.80
CA ILE A 109 -19.18 -8.57 3.35
C ILE A 109 -20.22 -8.76 2.24
N LEU A 110 -20.06 -8.07 1.11
CA LEU A 110 -20.98 -8.22 -0.02
C LEU A 110 -20.96 -9.65 -0.58
N ALA A 111 -19.77 -10.24 -0.75
CA ALA A 111 -19.63 -11.62 -1.20
C ALA A 111 -20.29 -12.60 -0.22
N PHE A 112 -20.14 -12.39 1.08
CA PHE A 112 -20.78 -13.19 2.11
C PHE A 112 -22.31 -13.08 2.05
N ILE A 113 -22.86 -11.87 1.95
CA ILE A 113 -24.30 -11.64 1.81
C ILE A 113 -24.85 -12.33 0.56
N VAL A 114 -24.17 -12.19 -0.58
CA VAL A 114 -24.57 -12.84 -1.84
C VAL A 114 -24.52 -14.36 -1.70
N SER A 115 -23.50 -14.91 -1.05
CA SER A 115 -23.40 -16.34 -0.77
C SER A 115 -24.57 -16.83 0.09
N LEU A 116 -24.93 -16.08 1.14
CA LEU A 116 -26.08 -16.41 1.99
C LEU A 116 -27.40 -16.34 1.22
N LEU A 117 -27.58 -15.30 0.40
CA LEU A 117 -28.77 -15.11 -0.41
C LEU A 117 -28.92 -16.25 -1.44
N SER A 118 -27.81 -16.67 -2.06
CA SER A 118 -27.77 -17.81 -2.96
C SER A 118 -28.10 -19.12 -2.25
N MET A 119 -27.60 -19.34 -1.03
CA MET A 119 -27.93 -20.52 -0.23
C MET A 119 -29.43 -20.56 0.14
N ALA A 120 -29.97 -19.43 0.59
CA ALA A 120 -31.38 -19.30 0.94
C ALA A 120 -32.29 -19.57 -0.26
N TYR A 121 -31.89 -19.11 -1.46
CA TYR A 121 -32.63 -19.34 -2.69
C TYR A 121 -32.63 -20.81 -3.14
N GLN A 122 -31.56 -21.56 -2.88
CA GLN A 122 -31.44 -22.98 -3.28
C GLN A 122 -32.05 -23.97 -2.28
N ARG A 123 -32.06 -23.68 -0.97
CA ARG A 123 -32.36 -24.68 0.08
C ARG A 123 -33.51 -24.33 1.02
N GLY A 124 -34.10 -23.14 0.93
CA GLY A 124 -35.12 -22.68 1.86
C GLY A 124 -34.54 -22.13 3.17
N LEU A 125 -35.26 -21.19 3.78
CA LEU A 125 -34.81 -20.35 4.91
C LEU A 125 -34.51 -21.13 6.20
N GLU A 126 -35.22 -22.22 6.45
CA GLU A 126 -35.28 -22.86 7.78
C GLU A 126 -33.99 -23.60 8.16
N GLN A 127 -33.39 -24.33 7.20
CA GLN A 127 -32.13 -25.05 7.43
C GLN A 127 -30.90 -24.15 7.30
N SER A 128 -31.02 -23.04 6.56
CA SER A 128 -29.94 -22.09 6.28
C SER A 128 -29.60 -21.22 7.49
N MET A 129 -30.57 -20.84 8.32
CA MET A 129 -30.31 -19.97 9.48
C MET A 129 -29.44 -20.64 10.55
N ARG A 130 -29.66 -21.93 10.83
CA ARG A 130 -28.89 -22.65 11.85
C ARG A 130 -27.40 -22.73 11.50
N ASP A 131 -27.09 -22.93 10.22
CA ASP A 131 -25.70 -23.04 9.75
C ASP A 131 -24.99 -21.67 9.79
N VAL A 132 -25.71 -20.59 9.47
CA VAL A 132 -25.20 -19.21 9.57
C VAL A 132 -24.85 -18.83 11.00
N PHE A 133 -25.69 -19.20 11.99
CA PHE A 133 -25.38 -18.90 13.39
C PHE A 133 -24.19 -19.69 13.92
N VAL A 134 -24.03 -20.96 13.51
CA VAL A 134 -22.89 -21.79 13.93
C VAL A 134 -21.58 -21.27 13.32
N VAL A 135 -21.58 -20.93 12.02
CA VAL A 135 -20.40 -20.37 11.34
C VAL A 135 -20.11 -18.94 11.83
N GLY A 136 -21.15 -18.12 12.02
CA GLY A 136 -21.04 -16.76 12.54
C GLY A 136 -20.48 -16.73 13.96
N GLY A 137 -20.92 -17.63 14.84
CA GLY A 137 -20.39 -17.76 16.19
C GLY A 137 -18.92 -18.18 16.23
N LYS A 138 -18.50 -19.07 15.33
CA LYS A 138 -17.08 -19.43 15.18
C LYS A 138 -16.25 -18.24 14.70
N LEU A 139 -16.73 -17.52 13.67
CA LEU A 139 -16.05 -16.33 13.16
C LEU A 139 -15.94 -15.22 14.21
N SER A 140 -16.99 -14.96 15.00
CA SER A 140 -16.94 -13.94 16.04
C SER A 140 -15.91 -14.25 17.12
N GLY A 141 -15.71 -15.53 17.45
CA GLY A 141 -14.66 -15.96 18.38
C GLY A 141 -13.25 -15.63 17.89
N TYR A 142 -12.95 -15.89 16.62
CA TYR A 142 -11.64 -15.57 16.03
C TYR A 142 -11.40 -14.06 15.93
N VAL A 143 -12.42 -13.29 15.54
CA VAL A 143 -12.32 -11.83 15.45
C VAL A 143 -12.13 -11.21 16.84
N ALA A 144 -12.82 -11.72 17.87
CA ALA A 144 -12.65 -11.27 19.25
C ALA A 144 -11.23 -11.56 19.75
N TRP A 145 -10.73 -12.78 19.56
CA TRP A 145 -9.36 -13.15 19.93
C TRP A 145 -8.30 -12.27 19.25
N ALA A 146 -8.44 -12.02 17.94
CA ALA A 146 -7.53 -11.16 17.20
C ALA A 146 -7.58 -9.69 17.67
N LYS A 147 -8.78 -9.18 17.98
CA LYS A 147 -8.97 -7.83 18.53
C LYS A 147 -8.34 -7.70 19.92
N ASP A 148 -8.49 -8.72 20.77
CA ASP A 148 -7.96 -8.71 22.14
C ASP A 148 -6.43 -8.70 22.16
N ILE A 149 -5.78 -9.43 21.25
CA ILE A 149 -4.32 -9.37 21.07
C ILE A 149 -3.88 -7.96 20.69
N TRP A 150 -4.56 -7.36 19.72
CA TRP A 150 -4.20 -6.03 19.22
C TRP A 150 -4.42 -4.94 20.28
N LEU A 151 -5.53 -5.02 21.03
CA LEU A 151 -5.83 -4.10 22.13
C LEU A 151 -4.84 -4.24 23.29
N ARG A 152 -4.40 -5.46 23.60
CA ARG A 152 -3.37 -5.70 24.62
C ARG A 152 -2.06 -5.01 24.25
N GLU A 153 -1.66 -5.08 22.98
CA GLU A 153 -0.44 -4.42 22.51
C GLU A 153 -0.58 -2.88 22.47
N TYR A 154 -1.73 -2.37 22.03
CA TYR A 154 -2.02 -0.93 22.08
C TYR A 154 -2.06 -0.38 23.50
N GLY A 155 -2.56 -1.16 24.46
CA GLY A 155 -2.56 -0.83 25.87
C GLY A 155 -1.14 -0.74 26.45
N ASN A 156 -0.24 -1.63 26.03
CA ASN A 156 1.15 -1.62 26.45
C ASN A 156 1.89 -0.34 26.01
N TYR A 157 1.62 0.18 24.81
CA TYR A 157 2.19 1.46 24.37
C TYR A 157 1.66 2.66 25.17
N GLN A 158 0.37 2.67 25.49
CA GLN A 158 -0.23 3.74 26.30
C GLN A 158 0.27 3.70 27.75
N ALA A 159 0.44 2.51 28.32
CA ALA A 159 1.04 2.33 29.63
C ALA A 159 2.51 2.79 29.64
N ALA A 160 3.28 2.48 28.59
CA ALA A 160 4.66 2.96 28.46
C ALA A 160 4.74 4.49 28.31
N ALA A 161 3.82 5.10 27.56
CA ALA A 161 3.73 6.56 27.41
C ALA A 161 3.35 7.26 28.74
N ALA A 162 2.32 6.75 29.43
CA ALA A 162 1.87 7.27 30.71
C ALA A 162 2.95 7.13 31.81
N ASN A 163 3.67 6.01 31.84
CA ASN A 163 4.77 5.79 32.76
C ASN A 163 5.95 6.74 32.49
N GLY A 164 6.23 7.04 31.21
CA GLY A 164 7.27 8.00 30.82
C GLY A 164 6.95 9.44 31.22
N GLU A 165 5.68 9.85 31.17
CA GLU A 165 5.22 11.17 31.66
C GLU A 165 5.29 11.27 33.18
N ALA A 166 4.87 10.23 33.90
CA ALA A 166 4.97 10.16 35.36
C ALA A 166 6.43 10.24 35.84
N GLN A 167 7.36 9.55 35.17
CA GLN A 167 8.79 9.65 35.46
C GLN A 167 9.34 11.05 35.19
N ARG A 168 8.98 11.69 34.06
CA ARG A 168 9.39 13.08 33.77
C ARG A 168 8.91 14.06 34.84
N GLY A 169 7.68 13.91 35.33
CA GLY A 169 7.15 14.70 36.45
C GLY A 169 7.93 14.50 37.75
N ALA A 170 8.30 13.25 38.06
CA ALA A 170 9.10 12.93 39.26
C ALA A 170 10.52 13.53 39.19
N TYR A 171 11.20 13.46 38.04
CA TYR A 171 12.52 14.06 37.85
C TYR A 171 12.48 15.59 37.87
N ALA A 172 11.41 16.21 37.37
CA ALA A 172 11.22 17.66 37.44
C ALA A 172 11.03 18.14 38.89
N ASN A 173 10.24 17.42 39.68
CA ASN A 173 9.96 17.75 41.08
C ASN A 173 11.19 17.51 41.99
N ALA A 174 11.98 16.46 41.72
CA ALA A 174 13.23 16.21 42.44
C ALA A 174 14.30 17.31 42.20
N ARG A 175 14.23 18.03 41.06
CA ARG A 175 15.14 19.13 40.73
C ARG A 175 14.74 20.45 41.40
N SER A 176 13.45 20.67 41.69
CA SER A 176 12.97 21.91 42.34
C SER A 176 13.17 21.93 43.86
N HIS A 177 13.55 20.80 44.47
CA HIS A 177 13.81 20.68 45.91
C HIS A 177 15.32 20.69 46.28
N ARG A 178 16.18 21.09 45.33
CA ARG A 178 17.62 21.30 45.52
C ARG A 178 17.96 22.77 45.30
#